data_AF-A0AA42R660-F1
#
_entry.id   AF-A0AA42R660-F1
#
_cell.length_a   1.000
_cell.length_b   1.000
_cell.length_c   1.000
_cell.angle_alpha   90.00
_cell.angle_beta   90.00
_cell.angle_gamma   90.00
#
_symmetry.space_group_name_H-M   'P 1'
#
loop_
_entity.id
_entity.type
_entity.pdbx_description
1 polymer ?
#
loop_
_entity_poly.entity_id
_entity_poly.type
_entity_poly.pdbx_seq_one_letter_code
_entity_poly.pdbx_strand_id
1 'polypeptide(L)'
;MSVTVFSLESQIEKIYDRRTKKYFEEVYKSYANNCYRSSTVMLWSVVACDIIFKLQELRDIHNDKVAEKIIIEIEALQQNDPYSPKWENELIKKVFERTQLW
;
A
#
# COMPACT_ATOMS: atom_id res chain seq x y z
N MET A 1 -16.33 23.10 21.93
CA MET A 1 -15.37 22.44 21.01
C MET A 1 -15.53 20.94 21.19
N SER A 2 -16.17 20.24 20.25
CA SER A 2 -16.21 18.77 20.28
C SER A 2 -14.82 18.27 19.90
N VAL A 3 -14.09 17.71 20.86
CA VAL A 3 -12.86 16.98 20.55
C VAL A 3 -13.27 15.79 19.70
N THR A 4 -13.00 15.83 18.40
CA THR A 4 -13.12 14.65 17.55
C THR A 4 -12.07 13.67 18.03
N VAL A 5 -12.49 12.70 18.83
CA VAL A 5 -11.62 11.61 19.26
C VAL A 5 -11.23 10.84 18.00
N PHE A 6 -9.96 10.94 17.61
CA PHE A 6 -9.42 10.14 16.52
C PHE A 6 -9.39 8.69 16.98
N SER A 7 -10.33 7.88 16.48
CA SER A 7 -10.31 6.42 16.67
C SER A 7 -9.62 5.79 15.46
N LEU A 8 -8.58 5.02 15.75
CA LEU A 8 -7.87 4.23 14.74
C LEU A 8 -8.80 3.13 14.20
N GLU A 9 -9.60 2.49 15.05
CA GLU A 9 -10.58 1.49 14.62
C GLU A 9 -11.55 2.05 13.58
N SER A 10 -12.03 3.28 13.78
CA SER A 10 -12.89 3.96 12.80
C SER A 10 -12.19 4.22 11.47
N GLN A 11 -10.86 4.39 11.43
CA GLN A 11 -10.13 4.57 10.16
C GLN A 11 -9.88 3.23 9.46
N ILE A 12 -9.66 2.15 10.22
CA ILE A 12 -9.49 0.79 9.66
C ILE A 12 -10.74 0.39 8.86
N GLU A 13 -11.93 0.76 9.35
CA GLU A 13 -13.20 0.51 8.64
C GLU A 13 -13.33 1.26 7.30
N LYS A 14 -12.55 2.33 7.07
CA LYS A 14 -12.57 3.08 5.82
C LYS A 14 -11.65 2.50 4.75
N ILE A 15 -10.84 1.49 5.09
CA ILE A 15 -9.98 0.82 4.11
C ILE A 15 -10.86 0.00 3.17
N TYR A 16 -10.96 0.47 1.92
CA TYR A 16 -11.82 -0.13 0.89
C TYR A 16 -11.37 -1.54 0.49
N ASP A 17 -10.07 -1.74 0.22
CA ASP A 17 -9.55 -3.06 -0.16
C ASP A 17 -9.51 -4.01 1.06
N ARG A 18 -10.23 -5.12 0.95
CA ARG A 18 -10.34 -6.13 2.04
C ARG A 18 -9.01 -6.78 2.40
N ARG A 19 -8.08 -6.93 1.43
CA ARG A 19 -6.75 -7.51 1.65
C ARG A 19 -5.89 -6.52 2.43
N THR A 20 -5.85 -5.26 2.00
CA THR A 20 -5.16 -4.18 2.72
C THR A 20 -5.70 -4.06 4.14
N LYS A 21 -7.02 -4.06 4.33
CA LYS A 21 -7.65 -3.99 5.66
C LYS A 21 -7.16 -5.11 6.57
N LYS A 22 -7.16 -6.35 6.07
CA LYS A 22 -6.68 -7.52 6.83
C LYS A 22 -5.21 -7.37 7.24
N TYR A 23 -4.33 -6.92 6.34
CA TYR A 23 -2.92 -6.73 6.67
C TYR A 23 -2.72 -5.58 7.66
N PHE A 24 -3.49 -4.50 7.53
CA PHE A 24 -3.44 -3.39 8.48
C PHE A 24 -3.92 -3.78 9.88
N GLU A 25 -4.88 -4.70 10.01
CA GLU A 25 -5.28 -5.23 11.32
C GLU A 25 -4.13 -5.92 12.06
N GLU A 26 -3.19 -6.55 11.35
CA GLU A 26 -1.98 -7.14 11.96
C GLU A 26 -1.00 -6.06 12.43
N VAL A 27 -0.89 -4.97 11.67
CA VAL A 27 -0.15 -3.77 12.08
C VAL A 27 -0.76 -3.19 13.35
N TYR A 28 -2.09 -3.02 13.38
CA TYR A 28 -2.80 -2.49 14.54
C TYR A 28 -2.57 -3.35 15.79
N LYS A 29 -2.66 -4.67 15.67
CA LYS A 29 -2.36 -5.59 16.79
C LYS A 29 -0.93 -5.43 17.30
N SER A 30 0.03 -5.29 16.39
CA SER A 30 1.44 -5.08 16.75
C SER A 30 1.65 -3.73 17.46
N TYR A 31 0.99 -2.68 16.99
CA TYR A 31 0.98 -1.37 17.63
C TYR A 31 0.36 -1.41 19.04
N ALA A 32 -0.81 -2.04 19.19
CA ALA A 32 -1.52 -2.17 20.46
C ALA A 32 -0.71 -2.98 21.50
N ASN A 33 0.14 -3.91 21.05
CA ASN A 33 1.05 -4.68 21.89
C ASN A 33 2.37 -3.95 22.20
N ASN A 34 2.50 -2.66 21.89
CA ASN A 34 3.72 -1.86 22.05
C ASN A 34 4.93 -2.34 21.22
N CYS A 35 4.71 -3.17 20.20
CA CYS A 35 5.74 -3.64 19.28
C CYS A 35 5.97 -2.62 18.15
N TYR A 36 6.31 -1.37 18.50
CA TYR A 36 6.34 -0.26 17.55
C TYR A 36 7.30 -0.46 16.38
N ARG A 37 8.51 -0.99 16.63
CA ARG A 37 9.50 -1.23 15.57
C ARG A 37 8.97 -2.20 14.52
N SER A 38 8.38 -3.31 14.95
CA SER A 38 7.78 -4.30 14.05
C SER A 38 6.56 -3.73 13.36
N SER A 39 5.71 -2.99 14.08
CA SER A 39 4.54 -2.32 13.52
C SER A 39 4.91 -1.35 12.39
N THR A 40 5.98 -0.57 12.53
CA THR A 40 6.43 0.36 11.47
C THR A 40 6.90 -0.38 10.22
N VAL A 41 7.68 -1.46 10.39
CA VAL A 41 8.17 -2.25 9.25
C VAL A 41 7.00 -2.95 8.54
N MET A 42 6.07 -3.53 9.30
CA MET A 42 4.87 -4.14 8.72
C MET A 42 4.00 -3.12 8.00
N LEU A 43 3.81 -1.92 8.58
CA LEU A 43 3.03 -0.85 7.96
C LEU A 43 3.59 -0.49 6.58
N TRP A 44 4.91 -0.41 6.43
CA TRP A 44 5.55 -0.14 5.15
C TRP A 44 5.18 -1.20 4.10
N SER A 45 5.28 -2.48 4.44
CA SER A 45 4.88 -3.57 3.54
C SER A 45 3.40 -3.51 3.18
N VAL A 46 2.52 -3.15 4.13
CA VAL A 46 1.08 -2.99 3.85
C VAL A 46 0.83 -1.86 2.85
N VAL A 47 1.50 -0.72 2.99
CA VAL A 47 1.36 0.41 2.06
C VAL A 47 1.85 0.05 0.66
N ALA A 48 3.00 -0.63 0.54
CA ALA A 48 3.50 -1.08 -0.76
C ALA A 48 2.51 -2.03 -1.45
N CYS A 49 1.97 -3.01 -0.71
CA CYS A 49 0.95 -3.91 -1.23
C CYS A 49 -0.35 -3.19 -1.63
N ASP A 50 -0.81 -2.22 -0.83
CA ASP A 50 -2.02 -1.44 -1.11
C ASP A 50 -1.91 -0.67 -2.43
N ILE A 51 -0.75 -0.07 -2.69
CA ILE A 51 -0.47 0.63 -3.95
C ILE A 51 -0.54 -0.35 -5.13
N ILE A 52 0.04 -1.54 -5.01
CA ILE A 52 -0.03 -2.57 -6.05
C ILE A 52 -1.48 -3.01 -6.30
N PHE A 53 -2.26 -3.23 -5.24
CA PHE A 53 -3.66 -3.61 -5.36
C PHE A 53 -4.51 -2.53 -6.05
N LYS A 54 -4.28 -1.25 -5.73
CA LYS A 54 -4.95 -0.14 -6.41
C LYS A 54 -4.55 -0.03 -7.88
N LEU A 55 -3.28 -0.25 -8.21
CA LEU A 55 -2.84 -0.30 -9.61
C LEU A 55 -3.49 -1.47 -10.37
N GLN A 56 -3.60 -2.64 -9.73
CA GLN A 56 -4.30 -3.78 -10.32
C GLN A 56 -5.78 -3.46 -10.55
N GLU A 57 -6.44 -2.80 -9.61
CA GLU A 57 -7.84 -2.36 -9.76
C GLU A 57 -8.00 -1.35 -10.91
N LEU A 58 -7.10 -0.36 -11.02
CA LEU A 58 -7.10 0.58 -12.16
C LEU A 58 -6.89 -0.11 -13.50
N ARG A 59 -5.98 -1.09 -13.56
CA ARG A 59 -5.78 -1.90 -14.76
C ARG A 59 -7.03 -2.73 -15.09
N ASP A 60 -7.56 -3.46 -14.11
CA ASP A 60 -8.57 -4.50 -14.35
C ASP A 60 -9.99 -3.93 -14.51
N ILE A 61 -10.35 -2.90 -13.74
CA ILE A 61 -11.68 -2.28 -13.74
C ILE A 61 -11.74 -1.09 -14.69
N HIS A 62 -10.71 -0.22 -14.65
CA HIS A 62 -10.70 1.02 -15.43
C HIS A 62 -9.95 0.89 -16.75
N ASN A 63 -9.35 -0.27 -17.04
CA ASN A 63 -8.57 -0.53 -18.25
C ASN A 63 -7.46 0.52 -18.46
N ASP A 64 -6.89 1.00 -17.34
CA ASP A 64 -5.88 2.04 -17.32
C ASP A 64 -4.53 1.48 -17.77
N LYS A 65 -4.14 1.85 -19.00
CA LYS A 65 -2.88 1.44 -19.62
C LYS A 65 -1.65 2.00 -18.91
N VAL A 66 -1.79 3.13 -18.21
CA VAL A 66 -0.69 3.71 -17.41
C VAL A 66 -0.45 2.83 -16.19
N ALA A 67 -1.51 2.43 -15.50
CA ALA A 67 -1.41 1.49 -14.37
C ALA A 67 -0.81 0.14 -14.81
N GLU A 68 -1.28 -0.40 -15.94
CA GLU A 68 -0.73 -1.63 -16.54
C GLU A 68 0.77 -1.52 -16.80
N LYS A 69 1.21 -0.42 -17.42
CA LYS A 69 2.61 -0.19 -17.73
C LYS A 69 3.47 -0.08 -16.46
N ILE A 70 2.96 0.56 -15.41
CA ILE A 70 3.66 0.65 -14.12
C ILE A 70 3.84 -0.75 -13.53
N ILE A 71 2.78 -1.58 -13.52
CA ILE A 71 2.86 -2.96 -13.00
C ILE A 71 3.94 -3.75 -13.74
N ILE A 72 3.93 -3.72 -15.07
CA ILE A 72 4.92 -4.45 -15.90
C ILE A 72 6.35 -3.96 -15.62
N GLU A 73 6.56 -2.64 -15.53
CA GLU A 73 7.87 -2.06 -15.20
C GLU A 73 8.37 -2.53 -13.81
N ILE A 74 7.48 -2.60 -12.81
CA ILE A 74 7.82 -3.04 -11.46
C ILE A 74 8.07 -4.55 -11.39
N GLU A 75 7.26 -5.37 -12.06
CA GLU A 75 7.49 -6.82 -12.16
C GLU A 75 8.82 -7.13 -12.83
N ALA A 76 9.21 -6.38 -13.87
CA ALA A 76 10.52 -6.51 -14.50
C ALA A 76 11.67 -6.16 -13.54
N LEU A 77 11.52 -5.14 -12.70
CA LEU A 77 12.52 -4.81 -11.68
C LEU A 77 12.65 -5.92 -10.62
N GLN A 78 11.53 -6.48 -10.17
CA GLN A 78 11.52 -7.60 -9.23
C GLN A 78 12.15 -8.86 -9.81
N GLN A 79 11.91 -9.17 -11.08
CA GLN A 79 12.50 -10.34 -11.74
C GLN A 79 14.01 -10.18 -11.96
N ASN A 80 14.47 -8.98 -12.32
CA ASN A 80 15.89 -8.71 -12.55
C ASN A 80 16.70 -8.68 -11.25
N ASP A 81 16.13 -8.20 -10.15
CA ASP A 81 16.82 -8.09 -8.86
C ASP A 81 15.88 -8.40 -7.67
N PRO A 82 15.59 -9.69 -7.40
CA PRO A 82 14.54 -10.11 -6.46
C PRO A 82 14.77 -9.71 -4.99
N TYR A 83 16.03 -9.50 -4.60
CA TYR A 83 16.39 -9.18 -3.22
C TYR A 83 16.53 -7.69 -2.95
N SER A 84 16.33 -6.86 -3.98
CA SER A 84 16.62 -5.44 -3.93
C SER A 84 15.36 -4.64 -3.61
N PRO A 85 15.34 -3.84 -2.53
CA PRO A 85 14.18 -3.02 -2.19
C PRO A 85 14.00 -1.82 -3.12
N LYS A 86 14.86 -1.66 -4.14
CA LYS A 86 14.82 -0.51 -5.07
C LYS A 86 13.50 -0.41 -5.83
N TRP A 87 12.86 -1.55 -6.13
CA TRP A 87 11.58 -1.55 -6.84
C TRP A 87 10.47 -0.86 -6.02
N GLU A 88 10.52 -0.89 -4.69
CA GLU A 88 9.52 -0.24 -3.82
C GLU A 88 9.60 1.28 -3.94
N ASN A 89 10.82 1.84 -3.96
CA ASN A 89 11.02 3.27 -4.18
C ASN A 89 10.60 3.70 -5.59
N GLU A 90 10.92 2.89 -6.60
CA GLU A 90 10.50 3.14 -7.98
C GLU A 90 8.98 3.06 -8.15
N LEU A 91 8.30 2.14 -7.45
CA LEU A 91 6.85 2.04 -7.43
C LEU A 91 6.23 3.35 -6.96
N ILE A 92 6.64 3.84 -5.79
CA ILE A 92 6.09 5.07 -5.20
C ILE A 92 6.32 6.25 -6.14
N LYS A 93 7.53 6.37 -6.69
CA LYS A 93 7.87 7.45 -7.62
C LYS A 93 7.00 7.41 -8.88
N LYS A 94 6.87 6.26 -9.53
CA LYS A 94 6.07 6.11 -10.75
C LYS A 94 4.59 6.37 -10.51
N VAL A 95 4.06 5.88 -9.39
CA VAL A 95 2.66 6.10 -9.00
C VAL A 95 2.41 7.58 -8.76
N PHE A 96 3.31 8.27 -8.03
CA PHE A 96 3.23 9.71 -7.81
C PHE A 96 3.31 10.54 -9.10
N GLU A 97 4.21 10.18 -10.01
CA GLU A 97 4.41 10.95 -11.26
C GLU A 97 3.33 10.69 -12.32
N ARG A 98 2.75 9.48 -12.35
CA ARG A 98 1.96 9.01 -13.50
C ARG A 98 0.51 8.72 -13.18
N THR A 99 0.10 8.74 -11.90
CA THR A 99 -1.28 8.48 -11.49
C THR A 99 -1.81 9.58 -10.57
N GLN A 100 -3.13 9.70 -10.47
CA GLN A 100 -3.82 10.61 -9.54
C GLN A 100 -4.31 9.86 -8.29
N LEU A 101 -3.56 8.86 -7.83
CA LEU A 101 -3.94 7.99 -6.70
C LEU A 101 -3.81 8.64 -5.30
N TRP A 102 -3.43 9.92 -5.23
CA TRP A 102 -3.06 10.64 -4.02
C TRP A 102 -4.10 11.69 -3.61
#